data_AF-A0AA43QWG6-F1
#
_entry.id   AF-A0AA43QWG6-F1
#
_cell.length_a   1.000
_cell.length_b   1.000
_cell.length_c   1.000
_cell.angle_alpha   90.00
_cell.angle_beta   90.00
_cell.angle_gamma   90.00
#
_symmetry.space_group_name_H-M   'P 1'
#
loop_
_entity.id
_entity.type
_entity.pdbx_description
1 polymer ?
#
loop_
_entity_poly.entity_id
_entity_poly.type
_entity_poly.pdbx_seq_one_letter_code
_entity_poly.pdbx_strand_id
1 'polypeptide(L)'
;MVLDRLSQLASHVTGNTPPPHPFDPLSAVEIEKAVSIVGQEHGPLYYNAVTLLEPRKKEMLRWLADPDRAQRPPRIADVVAIKKGGAVHDGLVDLAAGKVVQWENTEGVQPLVSDGPYEAKIVGVKGQ
;
A
#
# COMPACT_ATOMS: atom_id res chain seq x y z
N MET A 1 -10.34 -31.75 -9.68
CA MET A 1 -9.24 -31.50 -8.72
C MET A 1 -7.97 -30.93 -9.37
N VAL A 2 -7.31 -31.62 -10.33
CA VAL A 2 -6.09 -31.07 -10.97
C VAL A 2 -6.40 -29.90 -11.93
N LEU A 3 -7.47 -30.02 -12.71
CA LEU A 3 -7.92 -28.97 -13.63
C LEU A 3 -8.37 -27.69 -12.92
N ASP A 4 -9.02 -27.81 -11.77
CA ASP A 4 -9.43 -26.68 -10.95
C ASP A 4 -8.22 -25.94 -10.38
N ARG A 5 -7.19 -26.69 -9.94
CA ARG A 5 -5.92 -26.12 -9.47
C ARG A 5 -5.16 -25.41 -10.58
N LEU A 6 -5.13 -25.96 -11.80
CA LEU A 6 -4.52 -25.30 -12.94
C LEU A 6 -5.25 -24.01 -13.33
N SER A 7 -6.59 -24.02 -13.32
CA SER A 7 -7.39 -22.82 -13.59
C SER A 7 -7.19 -21.75 -12.50
N GLN A 8 -7.08 -22.18 -11.24
CA GLN A 8 -6.77 -21.30 -10.13
C GLN A 8 -5.36 -20.70 -10.25
N LEU A 9 -4.34 -21.47 -10.65
CA LEU A 9 -3.00 -20.94 -10.87
C LEU A 9 -2.94 -20.01 -12.09
N ALA A 10 -3.61 -20.37 -13.18
CA ALA A 10 -3.67 -19.56 -14.38
C ALA A 10 -4.38 -18.21 -14.12
N SER A 11 -5.45 -18.17 -13.33
CA SER A 11 -6.10 -16.90 -12.96
C SER A 11 -5.21 -15.99 -12.11
N HIS A 12 -4.41 -16.55 -11.19
CA HIS A 12 -3.42 -15.77 -10.45
C HIS A 12 -2.31 -15.20 -11.35
N VAL A 13 -1.93 -15.90 -12.43
CA VAL A 13 -0.84 -15.50 -13.33
C VAL A 13 -1.30 -14.59 -14.49
N THR A 14 -2.51 -14.81 -15.00
CA THR A 14 -3.04 -14.11 -16.20
C THR A 14 -3.86 -12.86 -15.85
N GLY A 15 -4.15 -12.61 -14.58
CA GLY A 15 -4.93 -11.44 -14.16
C GLY A 15 -6.38 -11.43 -14.65
N ASN A 16 -6.90 -12.57 -15.14
CA ASN A 16 -8.27 -12.69 -15.65
C ASN A 16 -9.30 -12.96 -14.53
N THR A 17 -9.00 -12.49 -13.32
CA THR A 17 -9.89 -12.51 -12.16
C THR A 17 -10.70 -11.21 -12.16
N PRO A 18 -11.97 -11.22 -11.74
CA PRO A 18 -12.73 -10.00 -11.55
C PRO A 18 -11.95 -9.02 -10.65
N PRO A 19 -12.06 -7.70 -10.88
CA PRO A 19 -11.34 -6.73 -10.07
C PRO A 19 -11.70 -6.88 -8.59
N PRO A 20 -10.70 -6.92 -7.69
CA PRO A 20 -10.92 -7.18 -6.26
C PRO A 20 -11.79 -6.09 -5.65
N HIS A 21 -12.72 -6.44 -4.78
CA HIS A 21 -13.66 -5.50 -4.16
C HIS A 21 -12.91 -4.27 -3.61
N PRO A 22 -13.45 -3.04 -3.65
CA PRO A 22 -12.69 -1.85 -3.25
C PRO A 22 -12.17 -1.84 -1.80
N PHE A 23 -12.70 -2.71 -0.93
CA PHE A 23 -12.20 -2.95 0.44
C PHE A 23 -11.33 -4.21 0.59
N ASP A 24 -11.15 -5.00 -0.46
CA ASP A 24 -10.23 -6.14 -0.41
C ASP A 24 -8.81 -5.60 -0.22
N PRO A 25 -8.01 -6.21 0.68
CA PRO A 25 -6.66 -5.76 0.96
C PRO A 25 -5.80 -5.71 -0.30
N LEU A 26 -4.67 -5.01 -0.21
CA LEU A 26 -3.70 -5.02 -1.29
C LEU A 26 -3.19 -6.45 -1.52
N SER A 27 -3.15 -6.85 -2.79
CA SER A 27 -2.47 -8.08 -3.20
C SER A 27 -0.94 -7.90 -3.13
N ALA A 28 -0.20 -9.00 -3.15
CA ALA A 28 1.27 -8.96 -3.18
C ALA A 28 1.80 -8.13 -4.36
N VAL A 29 1.21 -8.29 -5.55
CA VAL A 29 1.57 -7.54 -6.76
C VAL A 29 1.34 -6.03 -6.59
N GLU A 30 0.27 -5.64 -5.89
CA GLU A 30 -0.02 -4.24 -5.61
C GLU A 30 0.93 -3.64 -4.59
N ILE A 31 1.32 -4.40 -3.56
CA ILE A 31 2.33 -4.00 -2.58
C ILE A 31 3.68 -3.80 -3.28
N GLU A 32 4.11 -4.77 -4.10
CA GLU A 32 5.35 -4.67 -4.88
C GLU A 32 5.33 -3.46 -5.81
N LYS A 33 4.19 -3.21 -6.47
CA LYS A 33 4.00 -2.04 -7.34
C LYS A 33 4.11 -0.73 -6.56
N ALA A 34 3.46 -0.63 -5.40
CA ALA A 34 3.55 0.57 -4.55
C ALA A 34 4.99 0.85 -4.12
N VAL A 35 5.70 -0.17 -3.62
CA VAL A 35 7.10 -0.09 -3.21
C VAL A 35 8.00 0.31 -4.38
N SER A 36 7.75 -0.22 -5.58
CA SER A 36 8.51 0.14 -6.78
C SER A 36 8.34 1.62 -7.15
N ILE A 37 7.09 2.11 -7.16
CA ILE A 37 6.78 3.52 -7.48
C ILE A 37 7.48 4.46 -6.48
N VAL A 38 7.32 4.19 -5.19
CA VAL A 38 7.92 5.00 -4.12
C VAL A 38 9.45 4.95 -4.18
N GLY A 39 10.03 3.78 -4.41
CA GLY A 39 11.47 3.59 -4.52
C GLY A 39 12.09 4.28 -5.73
N GLN A 40 11.35 4.39 -6.85
CA GLN A 40 11.80 5.15 -8.02
C GLN A 40 11.90 6.66 -7.74
N GLU A 41 10.97 7.20 -6.95
CA GLU A 41 10.92 8.64 -6.67
C GLU A 41 11.84 9.06 -5.51
N HIS A 42 11.99 8.22 -4.49
CA HIS A 42 12.64 8.58 -3.23
C HIS A 42 13.89 7.75 -2.89
N GLY A 43 14.24 6.78 -3.74
CA GLY A 43 15.40 5.91 -3.56
C GLY A 43 15.18 4.81 -2.52
N PRO A 44 16.26 4.23 -1.96
CA PRO A 44 16.16 3.11 -1.04
C PRO A 44 15.55 3.55 0.30
N LEU A 45 14.46 2.89 0.67
CA LEU A 45 13.67 3.14 1.88
C LEU A 45 13.42 1.83 2.62
N TYR A 46 13.09 1.97 3.90
CA TYR A 46 12.56 0.88 4.71
C TYR A 46 11.06 1.06 4.86
N TYR A 47 10.28 0.01 4.69
CA TYR A 47 8.82 0.09 4.73
C TYR A 47 8.32 -0.51 6.04
N ASN A 48 7.62 0.31 6.83
CA ASN A 48 6.97 -0.13 8.05
C ASN A 48 5.61 -0.76 7.76
N ALA A 49 4.83 -0.10 6.89
CA ALA A 49 3.52 -0.55 6.46
C ALA A 49 3.29 -0.17 4.99
N VAL A 50 2.64 -1.06 4.26
CA VAL A 50 2.09 -0.82 2.92
C VAL A 50 0.71 -1.46 2.91
N THR A 51 -0.32 -0.65 3.07
CA THR A 51 -1.70 -1.11 3.28
C THR A 51 -2.67 -0.40 2.33
N LEU A 52 -3.90 -0.92 2.23
CA LEU A 52 -4.94 -0.25 1.44
C LEU A 52 -5.39 1.01 2.19
N LEU A 53 -5.38 2.16 1.53
CA LEU A 53 -6.19 3.29 1.97
C LEU A 53 -7.64 3.02 1.58
N GLU A 54 -8.47 2.73 2.56
CA GLU A 54 -9.88 2.44 2.33
C GLU A 54 -10.58 3.58 1.57
N PRO A 55 -11.43 3.27 0.58
CA PRO A 55 -12.21 4.26 -0.14
C PRO A 55 -13.01 5.20 0.77
N ARG A 56 -13.09 6.48 0.40
CA ARG A 56 -13.92 7.44 1.13
C ARG A 56 -15.39 7.01 1.11
N LYS A 57 -16.05 7.09 2.27
CA LYS A 57 -17.45 6.67 2.46
C LYS A 57 -18.40 7.10 1.34
N LYS A 58 -18.32 8.37 0.91
CA LYS A 58 -19.18 8.91 -0.15
C LYS A 58 -18.98 8.21 -1.50
N GLU A 59 -17.73 7.95 -1.88
CA GLU A 59 -17.38 7.30 -3.14
C GLU A 59 -17.77 5.82 -3.10
N MET A 60 -17.51 5.17 -1.97
CA MET A 60 -17.87 3.79 -1.74
C MET A 60 -19.39 3.57 -1.83
N LEU A 61 -20.18 4.39 -1.13
CA LEU A 61 -21.65 4.30 -1.17
C LEU A 61 -22.21 4.55 -2.58
N ARG A 62 -21.62 5.49 -3.32
CA ARG A 62 -21.99 5.74 -4.72
C ARG A 62 -21.72 4.52 -5.59
N TRP A 63 -20.58 3.84 -5.41
CA TRP A 63 -20.26 2.63 -6.16
C TRP A 63 -21.16 1.45 -5.76
N LEU A 64 -21.42 1.24 -4.47
CA LEU A 64 -22.29 0.17 -3.98
C LEU A 64 -23.74 0.30 -4.48
N ALA A 65 -24.22 1.53 -4.70
CA ALA A 65 -25.58 1.76 -5.19
C ALA A 65 -25.78 1.33 -6.66
N ASP A 66 -24.73 1.40 -7.49
CA ASP A 66 -24.77 0.99 -8.90
C ASP A 66 -23.36 0.59 -9.40
N PRO A 67 -22.86 -0.61 -9.05
CA PRO A 67 -21.49 -1.02 -9.37
C PRO A 67 -21.19 -1.13 -10.87
N ASP A 68 -22.23 -1.31 -11.70
CA ASP A 68 -22.13 -1.51 -13.15
C ASP A 68 -21.95 -0.18 -13.90
N ARG A 69 -22.39 0.94 -13.31
CA ARG A 69 -22.33 2.27 -13.96
C ARG A 69 -21.51 3.29 -13.19
N ALA A 70 -21.45 3.18 -11.87
CA ALA A 70 -20.71 4.13 -11.05
C ALA A 70 -19.20 3.92 -11.19
N GLN A 71 -18.46 5.03 -11.12
CA GLN A 71 -17.00 4.97 -11.10
C GLN A 71 -16.52 4.17 -9.88
N ARG A 72 -15.69 3.15 -10.14
CA ARG A 72 -15.02 2.40 -9.09
C ARG A 72 -14.09 3.33 -8.29
N PRO A 73 -14.10 3.27 -6.95
CA PRO A 73 -13.16 4.04 -6.15
C PRO A 73 -11.70 3.70 -6.51
N PRO A 74 -10.79 4.70 -6.49
CA PRO A 74 -9.39 4.46 -6.78
C PRO A 74 -8.77 3.52 -5.73
N ARG A 75 -7.88 2.63 -6.16
CA ARG A 75 -7.08 1.79 -5.27
C ARG A 75 -5.80 2.54 -4.91
N ILE A 76 -5.77 3.07 -3.69
CA ILE A 76 -4.65 3.84 -3.15
C ILE A 76 -3.93 3.00 -2.11
N ALA A 77 -2.60 2.92 -2.20
CA ALA A 77 -1.79 2.34 -1.13
C ALA A 77 -1.36 3.44 -0.16
N ASP A 78 -1.58 3.20 1.14
CA ASP A 78 -1.03 3.97 2.25
C ASP A 78 0.31 3.36 2.66
N VAL A 79 1.35 4.18 2.69
CA VAL A 79 2.74 3.77 2.82
C VAL A 79 3.40 4.52 3.96
N VAL A 80 3.85 3.78 4.97
CA VAL A 80 4.72 4.32 6.02
C VAL A 80 6.15 3.90 5.71
N ALA A 81 6.98 4.85 5.31
CA ALA A 81 8.37 4.64 4.92
C ALA A 81 9.34 5.30 5.89
N ILE A 82 10.52 4.71 6.04
CA ILE A 82 11.59 5.18 6.92
C ILE A 82 12.85 5.36 6.06
N LYS A 83 13.36 6.59 6.02
CA LYS A 83 14.65 6.87 5.39
C LYS A 83 15.79 6.36 6.26
N LYS A 84 16.95 6.13 5.63
CA LYS A 84 18.20 5.93 6.36
C LYS A 84 18.42 7.12 7.32
N GLY A 85 18.56 6.85 8.61
CA GLY A 85 18.61 7.88 9.66
C GLY A 85 17.35 8.01 10.51
N GLY A 86 16.27 7.31 10.16
CA GLY A 86 15.07 7.16 11.01
C GLY A 86 13.94 8.14 10.76
N ALA A 87 14.04 9.02 9.74
CA ALA A 87 12.96 9.93 9.39
C ALA A 87 11.78 9.16 8.78
N VAL A 88 10.60 9.31 9.37
CA VAL A 88 9.35 8.64 8.96
C VAL A 88 8.62 9.50 7.95
N HIS A 89 8.10 8.89 6.90
CA HIS A 89 7.27 9.55 5.90
C HIS A 89 5.99 8.76 5.68
N ASP A 90 4.88 9.48 5.61
CA ASP A 90 3.57 8.95 5.24
C ASP A 90 3.31 9.29 3.76
N GLY A 91 2.97 8.27 2.98
CA GLY A 91 2.84 8.37 1.53
C GLY A 91 1.56 7.75 1.03
N LEU A 92 0.93 8.38 0.04
CA LEU A 92 -0.20 7.79 -0.68
C LEU A 92 0.20 7.54 -2.13
N VAL A 93 -0.04 6.32 -2.61
CA VAL A 93 0.30 5.89 -3.97
C VAL A 93 -0.96 5.52 -4.73
N ASP A 94 -1.20 6.20 -5.86
CA ASP A 94 -2.25 5.79 -6.79
C ASP A 94 -1.73 4.65 -7.67
N LEU A 95 -2.24 3.44 -7.42
CA LEU A 95 -1.79 2.23 -8.09
C LEU A 95 -2.22 2.18 -9.55
N ALA A 96 -3.32 2.83 -9.92
CA ALA A 96 -3.78 2.89 -11.31
C ALA A 96 -2.97 3.91 -12.11
N ALA A 97 -2.76 5.10 -11.53
CA ALA A 97 -1.99 6.17 -12.16
C ALA A 97 -0.47 5.91 -12.10
N GLY A 98 0.00 5.02 -11.21
CA GLY A 98 1.40 4.66 -11.09
C GLY A 98 2.28 5.77 -10.51
N LYS A 99 1.77 6.55 -9.54
CA LYS A 99 2.47 7.71 -8.98
C LYS A 99 2.20 7.91 -7.50
N VAL A 100 3.14 8.55 -6.81
CA VAL A 100 2.92 9.10 -5.48
C VAL A 100 2.01 10.33 -5.60
N VAL A 101 0.94 10.38 -4.80
CA VAL A 101 -0.03 11.50 -4.77
C VAL A 101 0.07 12.33 -3.50
N GLN A 102 0.68 11.78 -2.45
CA GLN A 102 1.03 12.49 -1.22
C GLN A 102 2.32 11.91 -0.66
N TRP A 103 3.17 12.77 -0.13
CA TRP A 103 4.40 12.39 0.58
C TRP A 103 4.71 13.42 1.66
N GLU A 104 4.61 13.02 2.92
CA GLU A 104 4.72 13.91 4.07
C GLU A 104 5.78 13.41 5.04
N ASN A 105 6.65 14.29 5.54
CA ASN A 105 7.60 13.96 6.60
C ASN A 105 6.91 14.08 7.95
N THR A 106 6.84 12.99 8.70
CA THR A 106 6.16 12.95 9.99
C THR A 106 7.20 13.16 11.09
N GLU A 107 7.44 14.42 11.45
CA GLU A 107 8.51 14.77 12.40
C GLU A 107 8.14 14.39 13.84
N GLY A 108 9.15 13.95 14.60
CA GLY A 108 9.01 13.66 16.03
C GLY A 108 8.23 12.39 16.38
N VAL A 109 7.83 11.59 15.40
CA VAL A 109 7.15 10.30 15.64
C VAL A 109 8.09 9.11 15.44
N GLN A 110 7.71 7.99 16.05
CA GLN A 110 8.31 6.68 15.79
C GLN A 110 7.20 5.76 15.28
N PRO A 111 7.46 4.94 14.25
CA PRO A 111 6.45 4.03 13.74
C PRO A 111 6.30 2.82 14.67
N LEU A 112 5.25 2.03 14.45
CA LEU A 112 5.05 0.77 15.15
C LEU A 112 6.24 -0.17 14.89
N VAL A 113 6.69 -0.91 15.91
CA VAL A 113 7.77 -1.89 15.72
C VAL A 113 7.25 -3.08 14.90
N SER A 114 7.81 -3.29 13.70
CA SER A 114 7.53 -4.47 12.87
C SER A 114 8.61 -5.54 13.06
N ASP A 115 8.28 -6.79 12.72
CA ASP A 115 9.20 -7.96 12.77
C ASP A 115 10.24 -7.97 11.64
N GLY A 116 10.41 -6.83 10.96
CA GLY A 116 11.34 -6.66 9.86
C GLY A 116 12.80 -6.83 10.29
N PRO A 117 13.74 -6.83 9.32
CA PRO A 117 15.14 -7.18 9.54
C PRO A 117 15.94 -6.18 10.40
N TYR A 118 15.29 -5.24 11.09
CA TYR A 118 15.94 -4.19 11.86
C TYR A 118 16.11 -4.61 13.32
N GLU A 119 17.34 -4.51 13.83
CA GLU A 119 17.56 -4.35 15.25
C GLU A 119 17.05 -2.96 15.68
N ALA A 120 16.03 -2.93 16.53
CA ALA A 120 15.56 -1.70 17.14
C ALA A 120 16.66 -1.09 18.01
N LYS A 121 17.36 -0.06 17.51
CA LYS A 121 18.18 0.81 18.36
C LYS A 121 17.28 1.93 18.88
N ILE A 122 16.75 1.76 20.09
CA ILE A 122 16.13 2.85 20.84
C ILE A 122 17.22 3.89 21.09
N VAL A 123 17.25 4.95 20.29
CA VAL A 123 18.10 6.11 20.54
C VAL A 123 17.43 6.90 21.64
N GLY A 124 17.88 6.70 22.88
CA GLY A 124 17.38 7.44 24.03
C GLY A 124 17.43 8.94 23.77
N VAL A 125 16.30 9.62 23.95
CA VAL A 125 16.24 11.09 23.98
C VAL A 125 17.17 11.53 25.11
N LYS A 126 18.31 12.14 24.77
CA LYS A 126 19.14 12.80 25.77
C LYS A 126 18.33 13.96 26.32
N GLY A 127 17.93 13.86 27.59
CA GLY A 127 17.26 14.92 28.33
C GLY A 127 18.05 16.23 28.24
N GLN A 128 17.32 17.33 28.02
CA GLN A 128 17.79 18.67 28.34
C GLN A 128 17.84 18.87 29.86
#